data_AF-A0A9E4WJJ1-F1
#
_entry.id   AF-A0A9E4WJJ1-F1
#
_cell.length_a   1.000
_cell.length_b   1.000
_cell.length_c   1.000
_cell.angle_alpha   90.00
_cell.angle_beta   90.00
_cell.angle_gamma   90.00
#
_symmetry.space_group_name_H-M   'P 1'
#
loop_
_entity.id
_entity.type
_entity.pdbx_description
1 polymer ?
#
loop_
_entity_poly.entity_id
_entity_poly.type
_entity_poly.pdbx_seq_one_letter_code
_entity_poly.pdbx_strand_id
1 'polypeptide(L)'
;KTDQDIPPISILRADRSMPAISAGDAFVDLNFRSDRQRSKIGALAGARAVLSAEGASRGRDWDGSWIDHDLDLDICCIAEYHPIFEAEYGVSVAFHTEPHANNFLAQWPETIGADEYTLVAESVKASHMGYFFRGRREGPVPGANEVRLVTPSHGEEDGVKTDTDFYLHPGMRAKEITAGVQAAIAAGTSRLICCNIAAPDMVGHLLPARYEEAKAAYLAAADALVEMAGTTREHGRHMVITSDHGNIEDDTSAHSVNDVLTTIILSGVRSGIRRGTRPGGAKATVAIPVFQARLFDIAPTLLHLLGFRLPGPDAGPNSCVKAGAKSDGTETTNGSATTDPCTDADPFTGRPLVVVE
;
A
#
# COMPACT_ATOMS: atom_id res chain seq x y z
N LYS A 1 -23.68 30.87 -5.17
CA LYS A 1 -22.53 30.87 -4.25
C LYS A 1 -22.69 29.68 -3.34
N THR A 2 -21.68 28.83 -3.29
CA THR A 2 -21.54 27.67 -2.40
C THR A 2 -20.59 28.04 -1.25
N ASP A 3 -20.38 27.11 -0.32
CA ASP A 3 -19.42 27.29 0.79
C ASP A 3 -17.99 27.58 0.28
N GLN A 4 -17.62 27.11 -0.92
CA GLN A 4 -16.32 27.35 -1.53
C GLN A 4 -16.15 28.78 -2.08
N ASP A 5 -17.24 29.52 -2.28
CA ASP A 5 -17.26 30.86 -2.88
C ASP A 5 -17.33 31.99 -1.83
N ILE A 6 -17.30 31.62 -0.54
CA ILE A 6 -17.40 32.59 0.55
C ILE A 6 -16.08 33.39 0.58
N PRO A 7 -16.12 34.74 0.43
CA PRO A 7 -14.91 35.54 0.54
C PRO A 7 -14.37 35.49 1.98
N PRO A 8 -13.08 35.80 2.21
CA PRO A 8 -12.54 35.93 3.56
C PRO A 8 -13.36 36.94 4.38
N ILE A 9 -13.79 36.54 5.58
CA ILE A 9 -14.57 37.36 6.51
C ILE A 9 -13.82 37.40 7.84
N SER A 10 -13.70 38.59 8.44
CA SER A 10 -13.21 38.75 9.82
C SER A 10 -14.38 38.94 10.77
N ILE A 11 -14.45 38.11 11.82
CA ILE A 11 -15.39 38.30 12.92
C ILE A 11 -14.73 39.22 13.94
N LEU A 12 -15.30 40.41 14.16
CA LEU A 12 -14.74 41.39 15.09
C LEU A 12 -14.89 40.92 16.54
N ARG A 13 -13.94 41.32 17.38
CA ARG A 13 -14.06 41.17 18.84
C ARG A 13 -15.21 42.03 19.38
N ALA A 14 -15.60 41.82 20.63
CA ALA A 14 -16.67 42.60 21.28
C ALA A 14 -16.41 44.12 21.28
N ASP A 15 -15.14 44.52 21.33
CA ASP A 15 -14.67 45.91 21.26
C ASP A 15 -14.58 46.46 19.81
N ARG A 16 -15.03 45.68 18.82
CA ARG A 16 -14.94 45.94 17.38
C ARG A 16 -13.53 45.95 16.79
N SER A 17 -12.51 45.51 17.54
CA SER A 17 -11.17 45.29 16.98
C SER A 17 -11.14 44.06 16.07
N MET A 18 -10.31 44.12 15.03
CA MET A 18 -10.07 42.98 14.14
C MET A 18 -9.10 42.00 14.81
N PRO A 19 -9.43 40.70 14.93
CA PRO A 19 -8.45 39.70 15.30
C PRO A 19 -7.41 39.55 14.19
N ALA A 20 -6.15 39.47 14.57
CA ALA A 20 -5.02 39.30 13.66
C ALA A 20 -4.01 38.36 14.31
N ILE A 21 -3.33 37.59 13.47
CA ILE A 21 -2.14 36.84 13.86
C ILE A 21 -1.05 37.87 14.15
N SER A 22 -0.40 37.73 15.30
CA SER A 22 0.66 38.62 15.78
C SER A 22 2.01 37.91 15.74
N ALA A 23 3.08 38.70 15.84
CA ALA A 23 4.42 38.14 15.88
C ALA A 23 4.60 37.23 17.11
N GLY A 24 5.15 36.03 16.90
CA GLY A 24 5.36 35.03 17.96
C GLY A 24 4.13 34.22 18.35
N ASP A 25 3.00 34.36 17.64
CA ASP A 25 1.82 33.51 17.88
C ASP A 25 2.11 32.06 17.49
N ALA A 26 1.44 31.12 18.16
CA ALA A 26 1.40 29.72 17.75
C ALA A 26 0.31 29.48 16.71
N PHE A 27 0.64 28.72 15.65
CA PHE A 27 -0.29 28.33 14.59
C PHE A 27 -0.30 26.82 14.41
N VAL A 28 -1.45 26.18 14.64
CA VAL A 28 -1.62 24.74 14.44
C VAL A 28 -2.51 24.47 13.23
N ASP A 29 -1.97 23.78 12.22
CA ASP A 29 -2.74 23.35 11.05
C ASP A 29 -3.28 21.92 11.22
N LEU A 30 -4.60 21.82 11.37
CA LEU A 30 -5.29 20.55 11.61
C LEU A 30 -5.57 19.75 10.33
N ASN A 31 -5.18 20.26 9.15
CA ASN A 31 -5.45 19.60 7.89
C ASN A 31 -4.42 18.51 7.58
N PHE A 32 -4.77 17.24 7.79
CA PHE A 32 -3.86 16.10 7.56
C PHE A 32 -3.42 15.88 6.09
N ARG A 33 -4.05 16.54 5.12
CA ARG A 33 -3.72 16.42 3.69
C ARG A 33 -2.90 17.61 3.21
N SER A 34 -1.68 17.32 2.75
CA SER A 34 -0.63 18.32 2.50
C SER A 34 -0.84 19.23 1.30
N ASP A 35 -1.42 18.73 0.21
CA ASP A 35 -1.47 19.39 -1.10
C ASP A 35 -1.96 20.85 -1.05
N ARG A 36 -3.10 21.10 -0.40
CA ARG A 36 -3.70 22.44 -0.28
C ARG A 36 -3.13 23.26 0.87
N GLN A 37 -2.34 22.66 1.76
CA GLN A 37 -1.75 23.37 2.90
C GLN A 37 -0.36 23.94 2.59
N ARG A 38 0.37 23.37 1.62
CA ARG A 38 1.73 23.79 1.29
C ARG A 38 1.88 25.30 1.06
N SER A 39 1.00 25.90 0.25
CA SER A 39 1.05 27.34 -0.01
C SER A 39 0.71 28.17 1.23
N LYS A 40 -0.24 27.72 2.05
CA LYS A 40 -0.65 28.39 3.30
C LYS A 40 0.49 28.37 4.32
N ILE A 41 1.07 27.20 4.57
CA ILE A 41 2.17 27.04 5.51
C ILE A 41 3.45 27.70 4.99
N GLY A 42 3.76 27.56 3.71
CA GLY A 42 4.90 28.27 3.12
C GLY A 42 4.78 29.79 3.25
N ALA A 43 3.57 30.36 3.14
CA ALA A 43 3.36 31.78 3.36
C ALA A 43 3.57 32.16 4.83
N LEU A 44 2.91 31.45 5.76
CA LEU A 44 3.01 31.73 7.20
C LEU A 44 4.43 31.52 7.77
N ALA A 45 5.18 30.57 7.21
CA ALA A 45 6.54 30.25 7.61
C ALA A 45 7.60 31.16 6.96
N GLY A 46 7.20 32.14 6.15
CA GLY A 46 8.15 33.02 5.45
C GLY A 46 8.92 32.33 4.31
N ALA A 47 8.43 31.20 3.78
CA ALA A 47 9.10 30.39 2.76
C ALA A 47 8.94 30.93 1.33
N ARG A 48 9.20 32.24 1.14
CA ARG A 48 9.05 32.94 -0.14
C ARG A 48 9.84 32.26 -1.26
N ALA A 49 11.09 31.91 -1.01
CA ALA A 49 11.97 31.29 -2.01
C ALA A 49 11.38 29.97 -2.56
N VAL A 50 10.83 29.13 -1.69
CA VAL A 50 10.18 27.86 -2.07
C VAL A 50 8.96 28.12 -2.93
N LEU A 51 8.06 29.00 -2.48
CA LEU A 51 6.82 29.29 -3.20
C LEU A 51 7.08 30.00 -4.54
N SER A 52 8.08 30.88 -4.60
CA SER A 52 8.50 31.54 -5.85
C SER A 52 9.08 30.54 -6.84
N ALA A 53 9.93 29.60 -6.40
CA ALA A 53 10.48 28.56 -7.27
C ALA A 53 9.39 27.62 -7.80
N GLU A 54 8.46 27.16 -6.94
CA GLU A 54 7.31 26.37 -7.37
C GLU A 54 6.41 27.14 -8.35
N GLY A 55 6.15 28.43 -8.08
CA GLY A 55 5.40 29.30 -8.97
C GLY A 55 6.04 29.41 -10.36
N ALA A 56 7.34 29.72 -10.40
CA ALA A 56 8.10 29.88 -11.63
C ALA A 56 8.11 28.60 -12.48
N SER A 57 8.29 27.43 -11.85
CA SER A 57 8.21 26.13 -12.55
C SER A 57 6.84 25.85 -13.21
N ARG A 58 5.79 26.52 -12.75
CA ARG A 58 4.43 26.46 -13.29
C ARG A 58 4.09 27.64 -14.19
N GLY A 59 5.09 28.45 -14.58
CA GLY A 59 4.92 29.64 -15.40
C GLY A 59 4.12 30.75 -14.71
N ARG A 60 4.14 30.79 -13.36
CA ARG A 60 3.46 31.84 -12.58
C ARG A 60 4.48 32.68 -11.84
N ASP A 61 4.43 33.99 -12.06
CA ASP A 61 5.28 34.96 -11.38
C ASP A 61 4.44 35.79 -10.41
N TRP A 62 4.88 35.86 -9.15
CA TRP A 62 4.17 36.49 -8.04
C TRP A 62 5.19 37.33 -7.30
N ASP A 63 4.83 38.58 -6.96
CA ASP A 63 5.71 39.44 -6.17
C ASP A 63 6.08 38.78 -4.83
N GLY A 64 5.09 38.26 -4.09
CA GLY A 64 5.33 37.50 -2.87
C GLY A 64 5.85 38.35 -1.70
N SER A 65 5.89 39.68 -1.84
CA SER A 65 6.30 40.62 -0.77
C SER A 65 5.48 40.50 0.51
N TRP A 66 4.23 40.04 0.42
CA TRP A 66 3.36 39.78 1.56
C TRP A 66 3.79 38.57 2.42
N ILE A 67 4.77 37.77 1.97
CA ILE A 67 5.36 36.66 2.73
C ILE A 67 6.44 37.20 3.70
N ASP A 68 7.01 38.38 3.43
CA ASP A 68 8.03 39.02 4.26
C ASP A 68 7.37 39.80 5.41
N HIS A 69 6.56 39.11 6.21
CA HIS A 69 5.66 39.72 7.20
C HIS A 69 6.21 39.76 8.64
N ASP A 70 7.41 39.21 8.90
CA ASP A 70 8.07 39.18 10.22
C ASP A 70 7.19 38.66 11.37
N LEU A 71 6.35 37.65 11.09
CA LEU A 71 5.44 37.10 12.10
C LEU A 71 6.13 36.08 13.02
N ASP A 72 7.24 35.45 12.59
CA ASP A 72 8.03 34.52 13.41
C ASP A 72 7.15 33.56 14.25
N LEU A 73 6.29 32.80 13.56
CA LEU A 73 5.25 31.97 14.18
C LEU A 73 5.82 30.64 14.68
N ASP A 74 5.30 30.14 15.79
CA ASP A 74 5.47 28.73 16.19
C ASP A 74 4.46 27.86 15.44
N ILE A 75 4.89 27.28 14.32
CA ILE A 75 4.00 26.56 13.41
C ILE A 75 4.10 25.05 13.66
N CYS A 76 2.96 24.41 13.91
CA CYS A 76 2.83 22.96 13.98
C CYS A 76 1.81 22.44 12.95
N CYS A 77 2.24 21.54 12.08
CA CYS A 77 1.38 20.84 11.12
C CYS A 77 1.00 19.47 11.68
N ILE A 78 -0.26 19.04 11.52
CA ILE A 78 -0.67 17.71 12.00
C ILE A 78 0.01 16.57 11.21
N ALA A 79 0.38 16.80 9.95
CA ALA A 79 1.10 15.87 9.11
C ALA A 79 2.22 16.59 8.35
N GLU A 80 3.16 15.84 7.78
CA GLU A 80 4.23 16.41 6.96
C GLU A 80 3.66 16.97 5.64
N TYR A 81 3.88 18.27 5.39
CA TYR A 81 3.40 18.90 4.15
C TYR A 81 4.49 19.00 3.08
N HIS A 82 5.69 19.39 3.48
CA HIS A 82 6.89 19.39 2.63
C HIS A 82 8.13 19.30 3.54
N PRO A 83 9.12 18.44 3.24
CA PRO A 83 10.30 18.24 4.09
C PRO A 83 11.06 19.54 4.40
N ILE A 84 11.14 20.45 3.42
CA ILE A 84 11.84 21.73 3.57
C ILE A 84 11.29 22.62 4.70
N PHE A 85 9.99 22.51 5.03
CA PHE A 85 9.40 23.39 6.04
C PHE A 85 9.93 23.06 7.44
N GLU A 86 10.09 21.78 7.76
CA GLU A 86 10.72 21.35 9.01
C GLU A 86 12.24 21.54 8.96
N ALA A 87 12.87 21.26 7.82
CA ALA A 87 14.32 21.35 7.67
C ALA A 87 14.88 22.79 7.70
N GLU A 88 14.16 23.76 7.13
CA GLU A 88 14.68 25.11 6.88
C GLU A 88 13.83 26.25 7.44
N TYR A 89 12.55 26.00 7.79
CA TYR A 89 11.60 27.05 8.17
C TYR A 89 11.00 26.88 9.58
N GLY A 90 11.59 26.01 10.41
CA GLY A 90 11.18 25.86 11.82
C GLY A 90 9.77 25.33 12.04
N VAL A 91 9.15 24.74 11.01
CA VAL A 91 7.80 24.16 11.12
C VAL A 91 7.89 22.79 11.77
N SER A 92 7.17 22.58 12.87
CA SER A 92 7.07 21.27 13.53
C SER A 92 6.00 20.38 12.90
N VAL A 93 6.18 19.07 12.95
CA VAL A 93 5.18 18.08 12.54
C VAL A 93 4.72 17.26 13.75
N ALA A 94 3.41 17.13 13.96
CA ALA A 94 2.85 16.39 15.10
C ALA A 94 2.88 14.86 14.87
N PHE A 95 2.60 14.41 13.65
CA PHE A 95 2.60 13.00 13.27
C PHE A 95 3.42 12.79 12.00
N HIS A 96 4.70 12.45 12.19
CA HIS A 96 5.64 12.18 11.09
C HIS A 96 5.18 10.99 10.24
N THR A 97 5.46 11.08 8.93
CA THR A 97 5.26 9.95 8.02
C THR A 97 6.49 9.06 8.07
N GLU A 98 6.53 8.15 9.03
CA GLU A 98 7.66 7.22 9.16
C GLU A 98 7.45 5.95 8.31
N PRO A 99 8.53 5.37 7.75
CA PRO A 99 8.50 4.03 7.23
C PRO A 99 8.04 3.02 8.29
N HIS A 100 7.12 2.14 7.92
CA HIS A 100 6.61 1.11 8.82
C HIS A 100 7.69 0.05 9.04
N ALA A 101 8.36 0.10 10.19
CA ALA A 101 9.39 -0.88 10.58
C ALA A 101 8.82 -2.30 10.62
N ASN A 102 7.58 -2.46 11.11
CA ASN A 102 6.92 -3.76 11.25
C ASN A 102 6.19 -4.23 9.97
N ASN A 103 6.40 -3.56 8.82
CA ASN A 103 5.82 -4.01 7.56
C ASN A 103 6.46 -5.35 7.12
N PHE A 104 5.67 -6.20 6.48
CA PHE A 104 6.09 -7.52 6.02
C PHE A 104 7.39 -7.54 5.20
N LEU A 105 7.50 -6.68 4.18
CA LEU A 105 8.72 -6.61 3.37
C LEU A 105 9.86 -5.93 4.11
N ALA A 106 9.56 -4.98 5.00
CA ALA A 106 10.58 -4.37 5.87
C ALA A 106 11.27 -5.40 6.76
N GLN A 107 10.51 -6.38 7.22
CA GLN A 107 10.96 -7.50 8.04
C GLN A 107 11.58 -8.63 7.21
N TRP A 108 11.63 -8.52 5.88
CA TRP A 108 12.08 -9.59 5.00
C TRP A 108 13.52 -10.05 5.26
N PRO A 109 14.53 -9.15 5.37
CA PRO A 109 15.91 -9.58 5.63
C PRO A 109 16.08 -10.28 6.97
N GLU A 110 15.30 -9.89 7.99
CA GLU A 110 15.38 -10.43 9.34
C GLU A 110 14.65 -11.77 9.46
N THR A 111 13.54 -11.93 8.73
CA THR A 111 12.70 -13.14 8.80
C THR A 111 13.07 -14.18 7.76
N ILE A 112 13.20 -13.78 6.49
CA ILE A 112 13.44 -14.67 5.35
C ILE A 112 14.92 -14.71 4.96
N GLY A 113 15.67 -13.62 5.21
CA GLY A 113 17.08 -13.50 4.85
C GLY A 113 17.27 -12.86 3.48
N ALA A 114 18.34 -13.26 2.79
CA ALA A 114 18.71 -12.73 1.47
C ALA A 114 17.97 -13.40 0.30
N ASP A 115 16.91 -14.19 0.56
CA ASP A 115 16.14 -14.79 -0.53
C ASP A 115 15.45 -13.69 -1.36
N GLU A 116 15.39 -13.88 -2.66
CA GLU A 116 14.85 -12.87 -3.58
C GLU A 116 13.31 -12.80 -3.51
N TYR A 117 12.74 -11.61 -3.65
CA TYR A 117 11.32 -11.42 -3.98
C TYR A 117 11.15 -10.57 -5.23
N THR A 118 10.14 -10.90 -6.04
CA THR A 118 9.79 -10.19 -7.28
C THR A 118 8.46 -9.47 -7.13
N LEU A 119 8.44 -8.19 -7.54
CA LEU A 119 7.26 -7.34 -7.59
C LEU A 119 6.91 -7.03 -9.05
N VAL A 120 5.71 -7.41 -9.48
CA VAL A 120 5.23 -7.25 -10.87
C VAL A 120 4.03 -6.32 -10.91
N ALA A 121 4.12 -5.21 -11.63
CA ALA A 121 2.99 -4.28 -11.78
C ALA A 121 3.12 -3.49 -13.06
N GLU A 122 2.01 -2.90 -13.51
CA GLU A 122 2.09 -1.82 -14.48
C GLU A 122 2.30 -0.47 -13.79
N SER A 123 2.74 0.54 -14.54
CA SER A 123 3.18 1.83 -13.98
C SER A 123 2.15 2.49 -13.06
N VAL A 124 0.85 2.38 -13.36
CA VAL A 124 -0.22 2.99 -12.54
C VAL A 124 -0.31 2.42 -11.11
N LYS A 125 0.09 1.16 -10.92
CA LYS A 125 0.14 0.48 -9.61
C LYS A 125 1.57 0.18 -9.14
N ALA A 126 2.60 0.71 -9.82
CA ALA A 126 3.99 0.48 -9.45
C ALA A 126 4.38 1.09 -8.09
N SER A 127 3.77 2.22 -7.70
CA SER A 127 3.93 2.82 -6.37
C SER A 127 3.26 1.99 -5.28
N HIS A 128 2.11 1.38 -5.58
CA HIS A 128 1.38 0.47 -4.69
C HIS A 128 2.22 -0.76 -4.39
N MET A 129 2.77 -1.40 -5.42
CA MET A 129 3.65 -2.56 -5.27
C MET A 129 5.06 -2.22 -4.76
N GLY A 130 5.47 -0.96 -4.78
CA GLY A 130 6.79 -0.50 -4.32
C GLY A 130 6.72 0.27 -3.00
N TYR A 131 6.51 1.58 -3.08
CA TYR A 131 6.50 2.49 -1.93
C TYR A 131 5.55 2.02 -0.82
N PHE A 132 4.27 1.75 -1.14
CA PHE A 132 3.28 1.37 -0.14
C PHE A 132 3.53 -0.05 0.39
N PHE A 133 3.80 -1.01 -0.49
CA PHE A 133 4.00 -2.41 -0.09
C PHE A 133 5.23 -2.61 0.82
N ARG A 134 6.27 -1.77 0.66
CA ARG A 134 7.47 -1.73 1.54
C ARG A 134 7.29 -0.89 2.80
N GLY A 135 6.06 -0.49 3.09
CA GLY A 135 5.73 0.30 4.27
C GLY A 135 6.25 1.72 4.18
N ARG A 136 5.99 2.43 3.07
CA ARG A 136 6.39 3.84 2.82
C ARG A 136 7.90 4.05 2.67
N ARG A 137 8.59 3.11 2.00
CA ARG A 137 10.01 3.23 1.66
C ARG A 137 10.20 3.52 0.17
N GLU A 138 10.94 4.57 -0.16
CA GLU A 138 11.28 4.94 -1.54
C GLU A 138 12.23 3.94 -2.20
N GLY A 139 13.23 3.49 -1.46
CA GLY A 139 14.20 2.48 -1.90
C GLY A 139 13.82 1.05 -1.49
N PRO A 140 14.50 0.04 -2.07
CA PRO A 140 14.42 -1.34 -1.59
C PRO A 140 14.76 -1.44 -0.10
N VAL A 141 14.23 -2.46 0.56
CA VAL A 141 14.54 -2.73 1.97
C VAL A 141 16.02 -3.12 2.07
N PRO A 142 16.83 -2.44 2.92
CA PRO A 142 18.25 -2.76 3.06
C PRO A 142 18.49 -4.23 3.39
N GLY A 143 19.38 -4.88 2.64
CA GLY A 143 19.69 -6.32 2.82
C GLY A 143 18.71 -7.27 2.15
N ALA A 144 17.63 -6.77 1.53
CA ALA A 144 16.73 -7.59 0.71
C ALA A 144 17.16 -7.63 -0.76
N ASN A 145 16.92 -8.77 -1.41
CA ASN A 145 17.11 -8.94 -2.85
C ASN A 145 15.76 -8.72 -3.56
N GLU A 146 15.49 -7.47 -3.93
CA GLU A 146 14.26 -7.07 -4.63
C GLU A 146 14.47 -7.04 -6.15
N VAL A 147 13.56 -7.68 -6.88
CA VAL A 147 13.42 -7.52 -8.34
C VAL A 147 12.10 -6.84 -8.65
N ARG A 148 12.13 -5.81 -9.51
CA ARG A 148 10.92 -5.12 -10.00
C ARG A 148 10.75 -5.34 -11.49
N LEU A 149 9.57 -5.85 -11.87
CA LEU A 149 9.13 -5.97 -13.25
C LEU A 149 7.99 -4.96 -13.45
N VAL A 150 8.33 -3.78 -13.98
CA VAL A 150 7.35 -2.71 -14.22
C VAL A 150 7.06 -2.58 -15.70
N THR A 151 5.82 -2.88 -16.07
CA THR A 151 5.32 -2.68 -17.44
C THR A 151 4.75 -1.26 -17.57
N PRO A 152 5.15 -0.46 -18.58
CA PRO A 152 4.49 0.81 -18.83
C PRO A 152 2.99 0.61 -19.12
N SER A 153 2.14 1.34 -18.40
CA SER A 153 0.70 1.42 -18.68
C SER A 153 0.46 2.06 -20.05
N HIS A 154 -0.74 1.91 -20.61
CA HIS A 154 -1.10 2.57 -21.87
C HIS A 154 -0.93 4.09 -21.76
N GLY A 155 -0.27 4.69 -22.75
CA GLY A 155 0.02 6.12 -22.81
C GLY A 155 -0.51 6.78 -24.09
N GLU A 156 0.05 7.93 -24.44
CA GLU A 156 -0.45 8.75 -25.57
C GLU A 156 -0.42 8.00 -26.91
N GLU A 157 0.58 7.13 -27.12
CA GLU A 157 0.70 6.28 -28.31
C GLU A 157 -0.45 5.28 -28.47
N ASP A 158 -1.05 4.88 -27.35
CA ASP A 158 -2.21 3.99 -27.28
C ASP A 158 -3.54 4.77 -27.24
N GLY A 159 -3.50 6.10 -27.34
CA GLY A 159 -4.68 6.97 -27.26
C GLY A 159 -5.13 7.31 -25.84
N VAL A 160 -4.38 6.91 -24.82
CA VAL A 160 -4.68 7.18 -23.41
C VAL A 160 -3.95 8.45 -22.97
N LYS A 161 -4.71 9.49 -22.60
CA LYS A 161 -4.14 10.78 -22.14
C LYS A 161 -4.37 11.00 -20.66
N THR A 162 -5.43 10.42 -20.13
CA THR A 162 -5.86 10.53 -18.75
C THR A 162 -6.34 9.17 -18.26
N ASP A 163 -6.46 9.00 -16.94
CA ASP A 163 -6.97 7.74 -16.37
C ASP A 163 -8.40 7.42 -16.82
N THR A 164 -9.17 8.44 -17.24
CA THR A 164 -10.51 8.24 -17.79
C THR A 164 -10.52 7.65 -19.20
N ASP A 165 -9.38 7.52 -19.87
CA ASP A 165 -9.25 6.95 -21.21
C ASP A 165 -8.90 5.45 -21.19
N PHE A 166 -8.65 4.85 -20.02
CA PHE A 166 -8.29 3.42 -19.92
C PHE A 166 -9.39 2.47 -20.44
N TYR A 167 -10.63 2.92 -20.57
CA TYR A 167 -11.69 2.13 -21.23
C TYR A 167 -11.34 1.73 -22.67
N LEU A 168 -10.43 2.46 -23.34
CA LEU A 168 -9.95 2.10 -24.69
C LEU A 168 -9.19 0.77 -24.69
N HIS A 169 -8.60 0.40 -23.55
CA HIS A 169 -7.84 -0.82 -23.34
C HIS A 169 -8.27 -1.48 -22.02
N PRO A 170 -9.48 -2.07 -21.97
CA PRO A 170 -10.09 -2.49 -20.71
C PRO A 170 -9.29 -3.56 -19.96
N GLY A 171 -8.56 -4.42 -20.67
CA GLY A 171 -7.66 -5.41 -20.05
C GLY A 171 -6.33 -4.82 -19.57
N MET A 172 -6.07 -3.54 -19.85
CA MET A 172 -4.81 -2.84 -19.62
C MET A 172 -3.61 -3.73 -19.93
N ARG A 173 -2.66 -3.86 -19.00
CA ARG A 173 -1.47 -4.71 -19.16
C ARG A 173 -1.60 -6.09 -18.51
N ALA A 174 -2.82 -6.59 -18.25
CA ALA A 174 -3.03 -7.84 -17.52
C ALA A 174 -2.28 -9.04 -18.13
N LYS A 175 -2.18 -9.10 -19.47
CA LYS A 175 -1.44 -10.15 -20.19
C LYS A 175 0.07 -10.05 -19.98
N GLU A 176 0.62 -8.85 -20.08
CA GLU A 176 2.05 -8.59 -19.88
C GLU A 176 2.46 -8.84 -18.42
N ILE A 177 1.61 -8.45 -17.46
CA ILE A 177 1.81 -8.77 -16.04
C ILE A 177 1.77 -10.29 -15.81
N THR A 178 0.82 -11.00 -16.41
CA THR A 178 0.73 -12.46 -16.35
C THR A 178 2.00 -13.12 -16.89
N ALA A 179 2.48 -12.68 -18.06
CA ALA A 179 3.71 -13.19 -18.65
C ALA A 179 4.94 -12.91 -17.75
N GLY A 180 5.01 -11.73 -17.13
CA GLY A 180 6.06 -11.39 -16.16
C GLY A 180 6.06 -12.31 -14.93
N VAL A 181 4.88 -12.62 -14.39
CA VAL A 181 4.73 -13.56 -13.27
C VAL A 181 5.14 -14.97 -13.69
N GLN A 182 4.69 -15.45 -14.85
CA GLN A 182 5.05 -16.78 -15.36
C GLN A 182 6.56 -16.91 -15.59
N ALA A 183 7.21 -15.88 -16.14
CA ALA A 183 8.65 -15.84 -16.32
C ALA A 183 9.39 -15.88 -14.97
N ALA A 184 8.94 -15.11 -13.97
CA ALA A 184 9.52 -15.13 -12.63
C ALA A 184 9.35 -16.49 -11.94
N ILE A 185 8.19 -17.15 -12.11
CA ILE A 185 7.96 -18.50 -11.60
C ILE A 185 8.94 -19.49 -12.26
N ALA A 186 9.08 -19.43 -13.59
CA ALA A 186 9.95 -20.32 -14.35
C ALA A 186 11.44 -20.12 -14.04
N ALA A 187 11.86 -18.88 -13.75
CA ALA A 187 13.23 -18.57 -13.34
C ALA A 187 13.60 -19.23 -12.01
N GLY A 188 12.64 -19.42 -11.11
CA GLY A 188 12.82 -20.18 -9.86
C GLY A 188 13.73 -19.51 -8.82
N THR A 189 14.14 -18.26 -9.03
CA THR A 189 15.03 -17.50 -8.12
C THR A 189 14.28 -16.86 -6.96
N SER A 190 13.09 -16.33 -7.21
CA SER A 190 12.32 -15.60 -6.19
C SER A 190 11.57 -16.56 -5.27
N ARG A 191 11.69 -16.35 -3.96
CA ARG A 191 10.93 -17.05 -2.92
C ARG A 191 9.50 -16.52 -2.80
N LEU A 192 9.30 -15.24 -3.08
CA LEU A 192 7.99 -14.59 -3.16
C LEU A 192 7.85 -13.87 -4.51
N ILE A 193 6.69 -14.00 -5.14
CA ILE A 193 6.32 -13.24 -6.33
C ILE A 193 4.98 -12.60 -6.03
N CYS A 194 4.92 -11.26 -6.06
CA CYS A 194 3.69 -10.50 -5.87
C CYS A 194 3.38 -9.71 -7.13
N CYS A 195 2.11 -9.71 -7.54
CA CYS A 195 1.67 -8.93 -8.67
C CYS A 195 0.41 -8.11 -8.38
N ASN A 196 0.24 -7.01 -9.09
CA ASN A 196 -1.00 -6.25 -9.13
C ASN A 196 -1.58 -6.24 -10.56
N ILE A 197 -2.85 -6.63 -10.69
CA ILE A 197 -3.63 -6.49 -11.92
C ILE A 197 -4.52 -5.25 -11.75
N ALA A 198 -4.17 -4.17 -12.44
CA ALA A 198 -4.77 -2.84 -12.21
C ALA A 198 -6.17 -2.67 -12.85
N ALA A 199 -6.45 -3.43 -13.91
CA ALA A 199 -7.62 -3.25 -14.76
C ALA A 199 -8.97 -3.17 -14.01
N PRO A 200 -9.28 -4.05 -13.05
CA PRO A 200 -10.54 -3.96 -12.30
C PRO A 200 -10.75 -2.61 -11.59
N ASP A 201 -9.70 -2.01 -11.05
CA ASP A 201 -9.82 -0.75 -10.32
C ASP A 201 -9.89 0.45 -11.27
N MET A 202 -8.92 0.54 -12.19
CA MET A 202 -8.77 1.70 -13.07
C MET A 202 -9.98 1.86 -14.01
N VAL A 203 -10.55 0.76 -14.49
CA VAL A 203 -11.76 0.79 -15.33
C VAL A 203 -13.03 0.82 -14.48
N GLY A 204 -13.01 0.26 -13.27
CA GLY A 204 -14.11 0.33 -12.31
C GLY A 204 -14.48 1.77 -11.94
N HIS A 205 -13.50 2.67 -11.83
CA HIS A 205 -13.73 4.11 -11.64
C HIS A 205 -14.57 4.80 -12.74
N LEU A 206 -14.80 4.13 -13.87
CA LEU A 206 -15.58 4.65 -14.99
C LEU A 206 -17.04 4.16 -14.98
N LEU A 207 -17.41 3.35 -13.98
CA LEU A 207 -18.79 2.93 -13.75
C LEU A 207 -19.68 4.10 -13.27
N PRO A 208 -20.98 4.09 -13.60
CA PRO A 208 -21.67 3.10 -14.44
C PRO A 208 -21.50 3.35 -15.95
N ALA A 209 -20.84 4.44 -16.35
CA ALA A 209 -20.82 4.92 -17.75
C ALA A 209 -20.09 3.97 -18.73
N ARG A 210 -19.14 3.17 -18.24
CA ARG A 210 -18.32 2.22 -19.02
C ARG A 210 -18.53 0.78 -18.58
N TYR A 211 -19.78 0.36 -18.44
CA TYR A 211 -20.13 -0.96 -17.93
C TYR A 211 -19.56 -2.13 -18.76
N GLU A 212 -19.63 -2.07 -20.09
CA GLU A 212 -19.11 -3.15 -20.95
C GLU A 212 -17.58 -3.23 -20.90
N GLU A 213 -16.90 -2.09 -20.82
CA GLU A 213 -15.45 -2.03 -20.66
C GLU A 213 -15.00 -2.50 -19.27
N ALA A 214 -15.73 -2.14 -18.21
CA ALA A 214 -15.50 -2.67 -16.86
C ALA A 214 -15.68 -4.21 -16.83
N LYS A 215 -16.74 -4.73 -17.45
CA LYS A 215 -16.93 -6.17 -17.59
C LYS A 215 -15.76 -6.84 -18.33
N ALA A 216 -15.24 -6.21 -19.39
CA ALA A 216 -14.07 -6.71 -20.10
C ALA A 216 -12.79 -6.65 -19.23
N ALA A 217 -12.63 -5.63 -18.40
CA ALA A 217 -11.53 -5.51 -17.44
C ALA A 217 -11.56 -6.63 -16.39
N TYR A 218 -12.75 -6.93 -15.85
CA TYR A 218 -12.96 -8.05 -14.94
C TYR A 218 -12.60 -9.39 -15.59
N LEU A 219 -13.07 -9.63 -16.82
CA LEU A 219 -12.75 -10.86 -17.55
C LEU A 219 -11.25 -11.00 -17.83
N ALA A 220 -10.56 -9.91 -18.20
CA ALA A 220 -9.11 -9.92 -18.39
C ALA A 220 -8.35 -10.28 -17.10
N ALA A 221 -8.79 -9.78 -15.95
CA ALA A 221 -8.22 -10.16 -14.65
C ALA A 221 -8.51 -11.62 -14.30
N ALA A 222 -9.72 -12.12 -14.59
CA ALA A 222 -10.07 -13.52 -14.38
C ALA A 222 -9.21 -14.47 -15.24
N ASP A 223 -9.01 -14.15 -16.52
CA ASP A 223 -8.14 -14.92 -17.43
C ASP A 223 -6.69 -14.95 -16.92
N ALA A 224 -6.16 -13.79 -16.52
CA ALA A 224 -4.83 -13.66 -15.91
C ALA A 224 -4.67 -14.57 -14.68
N LEU A 225 -5.67 -14.58 -13.77
CA LEU A 225 -5.67 -15.44 -12.59
C LEU A 225 -5.65 -16.93 -12.94
N VAL A 226 -6.44 -17.35 -13.94
CA VAL A 226 -6.48 -18.74 -14.40
C VAL A 226 -5.13 -19.17 -14.95
N GLU A 227 -4.50 -18.34 -15.79
CA GLU A 227 -3.18 -18.62 -16.37
C GLU A 227 -2.09 -18.69 -15.29
N MET A 228 -2.04 -17.72 -14.37
CA MET A 228 -1.08 -17.72 -13.26
C MET A 228 -1.28 -18.90 -12.32
N ALA A 229 -2.52 -19.29 -12.02
CA ALA A 229 -2.80 -20.46 -11.20
C ALA A 229 -2.33 -21.76 -11.86
N GLY A 230 -2.48 -21.87 -13.19
CA GLY A 230 -1.96 -22.97 -14.00
C GLY A 230 -0.44 -23.13 -13.83
N THR A 231 0.31 -22.06 -14.12
CA THR A 231 1.78 -22.06 -14.02
C THR A 231 2.27 -22.27 -12.58
N THR A 232 1.61 -21.65 -11.60
CA THR A 232 1.91 -21.84 -10.17
C THR A 232 1.81 -23.31 -9.79
N ARG A 233 0.73 -23.98 -10.20
CA ARG A 233 0.50 -25.40 -9.92
C ARG A 233 1.56 -26.28 -10.56
N GLU A 234 1.91 -26.02 -11.81
CA GLU A 234 2.93 -26.79 -12.55
C GLU A 234 4.30 -26.73 -11.89
N HIS A 235 4.63 -25.61 -11.22
CA HIS A 235 5.88 -25.42 -10.49
C HIS A 235 5.78 -25.76 -9.00
N GLY A 236 4.67 -26.37 -8.56
CA GLY A 236 4.50 -26.79 -7.18
C GLY A 236 4.54 -25.63 -6.16
N ARG A 237 4.05 -24.45 -6.53
CA ARG A 237 4.00 -23.26 -5.67
C ARG A 237 2.61 -23.05 -5.07
N HIS A 238 2.54 -22.29 -3.98
CA HIS A 238 1.27 -21.80 -3.43
C HIS A 238 0.90 -20.47 -4.11
N MET A 239 -0.39 -20.18 -4.26
CA MET A 239 -0.89 -18.89 -4.74
C MET A 239 -1.88 -18.33 -3.73
N VAL A 240 -1.76 -17.04 -3.42
CA VAL A 240 -2.73 -16.30 -2.61
C VAL A 240 -3.35 -15.24 -3.52
N ILE A 241 -4.67 -15.24 -3.61
CA ILE A 241 -5.46 -14.30 -4.41
C ILE A 241 -6.23 -13.42 -3.43
N THR A 242 -6.07 -12.12 -3.53
CA THR A 242 -6.71 -11.11 -2.67
C THR A 242 -6.81 -9.78 -3.43
N SER A 243 -7.47 -8.77 -2.86
CA SER A 243 -7.49 -7.40 -3.37
C SER A 243 -7.11 -6.41 -2.26
N ASP A 244 -6.70 -5.20 -2.61
CA ASP A 244 -6.46 -4.12 -1.65
C ASP A 244 -7.76 -3.43 -1.22
N HIS A 245 -8.79 -3.45 -2.07
CA HIS A 245 -10.15 -3.02 -1.79
C HIS A 245 -11.13 -3.56 -2.85
N GLY A 246 -12.40 -3.16 -2.76
CA GLY A 246 -13.41 -3.34 -3.79
C GLY A 246 -13.58 -2.11 -4.68
N ASN A 247 -14.11 -2.31 -5.89
CA ASN A 247 -14.48 -1.26 -6.85
C ASN A 247 -15.48 -1.82 -7.87
N ILE A 248 -14.99 -2.64 -8.81
CA ILE A 248 -15.71 -3.06 -10.02
C ILE A 248 -16.96 -3.90 -9.79
N GLU A 249 -17.13 -4.45 -8.58
CA GLU A 249 -18.29 -5.24 -8.20
C GLU A 249 -19.51 -4.40 -7.82
N ASP A 250 -19.35 -3.09 -7.64
CA ASP A 250 -20.44 -2.14 -7.40
C ASP A 250 -20.66 -1.25 -8.64
N ASP A 251 -21.90 -0.84 -8.89
CA ASP A 251 -22.26 -0.03 -10.07
C ASP A 251 -22.03 1.47 -9.82
N THR A 252 -20.87 1.80 -9.22
CA THR A 252 -20.47 3.17 -8.88
C THR A 252 -18.99 3.39 -9.20
N SER A 253 -18.58 4.66 -9.37
CA SER A 253 -17.18 5.03 -9.60
C SER A 253 -16.32 5.06 -8.32
N ALA A 254 -16.91 4.81 -7.16
CA ALA A 254 -16.25 4.86 -5.86
C ALA A 254 -15.81 3.46 -5.42
N HIS A 255 -14.78 3.39 -4.56
CA HIS A 255 -14.42 2.14 -3.92
C HIS A 255 -15.60 1.64 -3.08
N SER A 256 -15.88 0.34 -3.20
CA SER A 256 -16.91 -0.27 -2.39
C SER A 256 -16.43 -0.48 -0.94
N VAL A 257 -17.39 -0.67 -0.04
CA VAL A 257 -17.14 -1.08 1.34
C VAL A 257 -17.32 -2.59 1.54
N ASN A 258 -17.37 -3.35 0.44
CA ASN A 258 -17.53 -4.80 0.48
C ASN A 258 -16.29 -5.47 1.08
N ASP A 259 -16.49 -6.64 1.68
CA ASP A 259 -15.39 -7.43 2.21
C ASP A 259 -14.45 -7.89 1.08
N VAL A 260 -13.14 -7.75 1.31
CA VAL A 260 -12.11 -8.31 0.42
C VAL A 260 -12.08 -9.83 0.57
N LEU A 261 -12.31 -10.52 -0.54
CA LEU A 261 -12.22 -11.98 -0.58
C LEU A 261 -10.75 -12.41 -0.72
N THR A 262 -10.32 -13.32 0.14
CA THR A 262 -9.00 -13.96 0.04
C THR A 262 -9.16 -15.46 -0.22
N THR A 263 -8.47 -15.94 -1.26
CA THR A 263 -8.44 -17.35 -1.68
C THR A 263 -7.01 -17.86 -1.67
N ILE A 264 -6.78 -19.08 -1.16
CA ILE A 264 -5.46 -19.71 -1.13
C ILE A 264 -5.51 -20.98 -1.98
N ILE A 265 -4.54 -21.14 -2.87
CA ILE A 265 -4.35 -22.35 -3.68
C ILE A 265 -3.05 -22.99 -3.21
N LEU A 266 -3.16 -24.16 -2.57
CA LEU A 266 -1.99 -24.87 -2.04
C LEU A 266 -1.36 -25.79 -3.08
N SER A 267 -0.03 -25.78 -3.14
CA SER A 267 0.76 -26.85 -3.75
C SER A 267 0.63 -28.14 -2.93
N GLY A 268 0.52 -29.28 -3.60
CA GLY A 268 0.78 -30.58 -2.98
C GLY A 268 -0.33 -31.21 -2.13
N VAL A 269 -1.52 -30.61 -2.00
CA VAL A 269 -2.67 -31.31 -1.38
C VAL A 269 -3.10 -32.45 -2.31
N ARG A 270 -2.60 -33.66 -2.03
CA ARG A 270 -3.20 -34.89 -2.57
C ARG A 270 -4.62 -34.93 -2.04
N SER A 271 -5.60 -34.76 -2.93
CA SER A 271 -7.01 -35.06 -2.67
C SER A 271 -7.13 -36.36 -1.87
N GLY A 272 -7.35 -36.23 -0.55
CA GLY A 272 -7.69 -37.32 0.36
C GLY A 272 -9.13 -37.80 0.19
N ILE A 273 -9.83 -37.39 -0.88
CA ILE A 273 -11.16 -37.90 -1.21
C ILE A 273 -11.02 -39.32 -1.79
N ARG A 274 -11.08 -40.30 -0.89
CA ARG A 274 -11.26 -41.70 -1.24
C ARG A 274 -12.73 -41.92 -1.64
N ARG A 275 -13.08 -41.78 -2.94
CA ARG A 275 -14.07 -42.62 -3.66
C ARG A 275 -14.31 -42.15 -5.11
N GLY A 276 -14.25 -43.11 -6.04
CA GLY A 276 -14.86 -43.02 -7.37
C GLY A 276 -13.88 -42.72 -8.51
N THR A 277 -13.37 -43.77 -9.14
CA THR A 277 -12.57 -43.75 -10.37
C THR A 277 -13.24 -42.96 -11.50
N ARG A 278 -12.60 -41.86 -11.92
CA ARG A 278 -12.69 -41.33 -13.29
C ARG A 278 -11.27 -41.04 -13.80
N PRO A 279 -10.85 -41.58 -14.94
CA PRO A 279 -9.51 -41.35 -15.48
C PRO A 279 -9.46 -40.00 -16.20
N GLY A 280 -8.48 -39.17 -15.85
CA GLY A 280 -8.14 -37.93 -16.56
C GLY A 280 -8.41 -36.65 -15.75
N GLY A 281 -7.35 -36.08 -15.17
CA GLY A 281 -7.35 -34.75 -14.56
C GLY A 281 -6.85 -34.76 -13.12
N ALA A 282 -5.63 -34.26 -12.89
CA ALA A 282 -5.17 -33.91 -11.55
C ALA A 282 -6.05 -32.76 -11.02
N LYS A 283 -6.98 -33.07 -10.12
CA LYS A 283 -7.85 -32.08 -9.48
C LYS A 283 -7.04 -31.36 -8.41
N ALA A 284 -6.95 -30.04 -8.52
CA ALA A 284 -6.43 -29.18 -7.46
C ALA A 284 -7.46 -29.09 -6.33
N THR A 285 -7.00 -29.08 -5.08
CA THR A 285 -7.82 -28.70 -3.94
C THR A 285 -7.88 -27.17 -3.92
N VAL A 286 -9.05 -26.59 -4.18
CA VAL A 286 -9.30 -25.16 -4.00
C VAL A 286 -9.58 -24.96 -2.52
N ALA A 287 -8.74 -24.23 -1.78
CA ALA A 287 -9.01 -23.92 -0.39
C ALA A 287 -9.91 -22.69 -0.27
N ILE A 288 -11.10 -22.97 0.27
CA ILE A 288 -12.08 -22.16 0.99
C ILE A 288 -11.91 -20.63 0.91
N PRO A 289 -12.90 -19.87 0.38
CA PRO A 289 -12.96 -18.43 0.61
C PRO A 289 -13.02 -18.16 2.10
N VAL A 290 -12.00 -17.50 2.65
CA VAL A 290 -11.96 -17.19 4.07
C VAL A 290 -12.78 -15.92 4.30
N PHE A 291 -14.09 -16.10 4.52
CA PHE A 291 -14.95 -15.04 5.01
C PHE A 291 -14.38 -14.56 6.34
N GLN A 292 -14.14 -13.24 6.48
CA GLN A 292 -13.50 -12.53 7.62
C GLN A 292 -11.97 -12.35 7.59
N ALA A 293 -11.26 -12.76 6.54
CA ALA A 293 -9.86 -12.35 6.37
C ALA A 293 -9.76 -10.83 6.22
N ARG A 294 -8.86 -10.18 6.97
CA ARG A 294 -8.52 -8.76 6.80
C ARG A 294 -7.16 -8.65 6.10
N LEU A 295 -6.88 -7.49 5.50
CA LEU A 295 -5.61 -7.28 4.79
C LEU A 295 -4.37 -7.53 5.67
N PHE A 296 -4.48 -7.26 6.97
CA PHE A 296 -3.39 -7.51 7.91
C PHE A 296 -3.16 -9.00 8.22
N ASP A 297 -4.06 -9.91 7.85
CA ASP A 297 -3.90 -11.36 7.98
C ASP A 297 -3.09 -11.97 6.81
N ILE A 298 -2.88 -11.21 5.72
CA ILE A 298 -2.18 -11.70 4.52
C ILE A 298 -0.71 -11.95 4.80
N ALA A 299 0.01 -11.01 5.42
CA ALA A 299 1.42 -11.18 5.75
C ALA A 299 1.69 -12.38 6.68
N PRO A 300 0.96 -12.55 7.81
CA PRO A 300 0.94 -13.79 8.59
C PRO A 300 0.79 -15.07 7.77
N THR A 301 -0.14 -15.05 6.82
CA THR A 301 -0.45 -16.20 5.96
C THR A 301 0.72 -16.50 5.02
N LEU A 302 1.32 -15.48 4.40
CA LEU A 302 2.50 -15.64 3.55
C LEU A 302 3.68 -16.21 4.34
N LEU A 303 3.95 -15.72 5.54
CA LEU A 303 5.00 -16.28 6.41
C LEU A 303 4.76 -17.75 6.74
N HIS A 304 3.51 -18.11 7.05
CA HIS A 304 3.13 -19.50 7.29
C HIS A 304 3.37 -20.40 6.06
N LEU A 305 2.95 -19.95 4.87
CA LEU A 305 3.17 -20.68 3.62
C LEU A 305 4.65 -20.80 3.25
N LEU A 306 5.47 -19.83 3.66
CA LEU A 306 6.93 -19.88 3.54
C LEU A 306 7.60 -20.77 4.62
N GLY A 307 6.83 -21.41 5.51
CA GLY A 307 7.31 -22.34 6.51
C GLY A 307 7.81 -21.69 7.80
N PHE A 308 7.42 -20.44 8.07
CA PHE A 308 7.73 -19.72 9.30
C PHE A 308 6.57 -19.81 10.29
N ARG A 309 6.89 -19.95 11.58
CA ARG A 309 5.93 -19.80 12.68
C ARG A 309 6.01 -18.39 13.20
N LEU A 310 4.86 -17.74 13.31
CA LEU A 310 4.78 -16.43 13.94
C LEU A 310 5.07 -16.52 15.45
N PRO A 311 5.53 -15.41 16.05
CA PRO A 311 5.60 -15.24 17.49
C PRO A 311 4.29 -15.64 18.18
N GLY A 312 4.38 -16.18 19.40
CA GLY A 312 3.22 -16.18 20.30
C GLY A 312 2.91 -14.76 20.78
N PRO A 313 1.74 -14.52 21.38
CA PRO A 313 1.32 -13.18 21.84
C PRO A 313 2.27 -12.52 22.86
N ASP A 314 3.15 -13.29 23.50
CA ASP A 314 4.12 -12.82 24.50
C ASP A 314 5.56 -12.67 23.95
N ALA A 315 5.76 -12.83 22.64
CA ALA A 315 7.08 -12.83 22.04
C ALA A 315 7.39 -11.53 21.30
N GLY A 316 8.60 -11.00 21.55
CA GLY A 316 9.06 -9.72 21.01
C GLY A 316 9.22 -9.72 19.47
N PRO A 317 9.44 -8.54 18.87
CA PRO A 317 9.26 -8.26 17.44
C PRO A 317 10.06 -9.10 16.43
N ASN A 318 10.96 -9.98 16.87
CA ASN A 318 11.90 -10.73 16.02
C ASN A 318 11.83 -12.26 16.21
N SER A 319 10.73 -12.82 16.70
CA SER A 319 10.67 -14.24 17.07
C SER A 319 10.08 -15.20 16.01
N CYS A 320 10.06 -14.83 14.73
CA CYS A 320 9.64 -15.76 13.68
C CYS A 320 10.65 -16.92 13.56
N VAL A 321 10.22 -18.17 13.83
CA VAL A 321 11.11 -19.34 13.78
C VAL A 321 10.73 -20.23 12.60
N LYS A 322 11.73 -20.66 11.81
CA LYS A 322 11.54 -21.65 10.76
C LYS A 322 11.03 -22.96 11.35
N ALA A 323 9.93 -23.49 10.81
CA ALA A 323 9.35 -24.74 11.29
C ALA A 323 10.37 -25.90 11.16
N GLY A 324 10.80 -26.46 12.29
CA GLY A 324 11.76 -27.57 12.35
C GLY A 324 13.17 -27.23 12.88
N ALA A 325 13.46 -25.97 13.23
CA ALA A 325 14.64 -25.65 14.01
C ALA A 325 14.48 -26.23 15.43
N LYS A 326 15.40 -27.10 15.87
CA LYS A 326 15.46 -27.52 17.28
C LYS A 326 15.74 -26.27 18.11
N SER A 327 14.87 -25.99 19.08
CA SER A 327 15.17 -25.06 20.15
C SER A 327 16.33 -25.66 20.96
N ASP A 328 17.54 -25.11 20.83
CA ASP A 328 18.58 -25.36 21.82
C ASP A 328 18.13 -24.68 23.10
N GLY A 329 17.66 -25.51 24.02
CA GLY A 329 17.17 -25.08 25.32
C GLY A 329 18.30 -24.45 26.12
N THR A 330 18.14 -23.17 26.43
CA THR A 330 18.66 -22.58 27.67
C THR A 330 17.52 -21.80 28.30
N GLU A 331 16.85 -22.44 29.26
CA GLU A 331 15.99 -21.74 30.23
C GLU A 331 16.88 -20.79 31.04
N THR A 332 16.62 -19.49 30.97
CA THR A 332 17.04 -18.55 32.00
C THR A 332 15.81 -17.96 32.66
N THR A 333 15.74 -18.16 33.97
CA THR A 333 14.65 -17.92 34.89
C THR A 333 14.30 -16.44 35.10
N ASN A 334 13.00 -16.17 35.15
CA ASN A 334 12.25 -15.06 35.76
C ASN A 334 12.99 -13.88 36.41
N GLY A 335 12.61 -12.67 36.01
CA GLY A 335 12.79 -11.43 36.76
C GLY A 335 11.71 -10.38 36.46
N SER A 336 10.78 -10.23 37.40
CA SER A 336 10.02 -9.00 37.74
C SER A 336 9.39 -8.17 36.61
N ALA A 337 8.12 -8.40 36.33
CA ALA A 337 7.28 -7.52 35.52
C ALA A 337 6.90 -6.23 36.29
N THR A 338 7.51 -5.12 35.92
CA THR A 338 6.93 -3.78 36.07
C THR A 338 6.33 -3.39 34.72
N THR A 339 5.03 -3.24 34.68
CA THR A 339 4.26 -2.87 33.48
C THR A 339 4.58 -1.43 33.07
N ASP A 340 5.26 -1.27 31.94
CA ASP A 340 5.44 0.00 31.24
C ASP A 340 4.40 0.08 30.10
N PRO A 341 3.54 1.10 30.01
CA PRO A 341 2.37 1.08 29.11
C PRO A 341 2.68 1.46 27.65
N CYS A 342 3.89 1.22 27.12
CA CYS A 342 4.25 1.69 25.78
C CYS A 342 5.15 0.80 24.90
N THR A 343 5.42 -0.46 25.26
CA THR A 343 6.26 -1.33 24.41
C THR A 343 5.71 -2.75 24.34
N ASP A 344 5.82 -3.36 23.16
CA ASP A 344 5.47 -4.75 22.78
C ASP A 344 4.14 -4.90 22.03
N ALA A 345 4.10 -4.33 20.82
CA ALA A 345 3.16 -4.74 19.79
C ALA A 345 3.79 -5.86 18.95
N ASP A 346 3.11 -7.01 18.89
CA ASP A 346 3.33 -8.06 17.90
C ASP A 346 3.52 -7.43 16.51
N PRO A 347 4.61 -7.74 15.76
CA PRO A 347 4.85 -7.15 14.45
C PRO A 347 3.73 -7.50 13.46
N PHE A 348 2.98 -8.57 13.71
CA PHE A 348 1.80 -8.93 12.93
C PHE A 348 0.58 -9.11 13.83
N THR A 349 -0.28 -8.09 13.90
CA THR A 349 -1.56 -8.19 14.63
C THR A 349 -2.58 -9.15 14.00
N GLY A 350 -2.30 -9.63 12.79
CA GLY A 350 -3.10 -10.61 12.06
C GLY A 350 -2.78 -12.05 12.40
N ARG A 351 -3.70 -12.96 12.06
CA ARG A 351 -3.51 -14.41 12.25
C ARG A 351 -3.36 -15.09 10.90
N PRO A 352 -2.47 -16.10 10.76
CA PRO A 352 -2.42 -16.88 9.54
C PRO A 352 -3.80 -17.48 9.27
N LEU A 353 -4.28 -17.34 8.05
CA LEU A 353 -5.54 -17.94 7.64
C LEU A 353 -5.39 -19.46 7.69
N VAL A 354 -6.22 -20.11 8.50
CA VAL A 354 -6.21 -21.57 8.65
C VAL A 354 -6.86 -22.18 7.41
N VAL A 355 -6.07 -22.92 6.63
CA VAL A 355 -6.61 -23.74 5.55
C VAL A 355 -7.30 -24.94 6.18
N VAL A 356 -8.63 -24.90 6.23
CA VAL A 356 -9.44 -26.09 6.55
C VAL A 356 -9.57 -26.90 5.26
N GLU A 357 -9.25 -28.20 5.32
CA GLU A 357 -9.36 -29.11 4.17
C GLU A 357 -10.81 -29.51 3.85
#